data_AF-A0A972LX52-F1
#
_entry.id   AF-A0A972LX52-F1
#
_cell.length_a   1.000
_cell.length_b   1.000
_cell.length_c   1.000
_cell.angle_alpha   90.00
_cell.angle_beta   90.00
_cell.angle_gamma   90.00
#
_symmetry.space_group_name_H-M   'P 1'
#
loop_
_entity.id
_entity.type
_entity.pdbx_description
1 polymer ?
#
loop_
_entity_poly.entity_id
_entity_poly.type
_entity_poly.pdbx_seq_one_letter_code
_entity_poly.pdbx_strand_id
1 'polypeptide(L)'
;MIYDSLVTNNNSIIARDAILRFSNSPPEDSTTDLLNTDLLSLSGDITVVGDIDNSGGDIFTLDDTTLLLQGNLSFTSGIFGIAADGFGPPISVSGFADLGGATIDLVLSAGFSPAVGEPFALLQADGGVMFPANTSDSASGRVFDFSIVGNTLFAEDTGFLVSPVGADFNGDGVVNALDLAIWRNNYPIASGAPKTLGDADGDGDVDTSDFMKLQRDFGIIPVPPITAVPEPSTMALALLTLACCPRRRRS
;
A
#
# COMPACT_ATOMS: atom_id res chain seq x y z
N MET A 1 21.75 17.67 -7.46
CA MET A 1 21.50 18.38 -8.74
C MET A 1 20.76 19.68 -8.41
N ILE A 2 20.91 20.73 -9.22
CA ILE A 2 20.20 22.01 -9.04
C ILE A 2 19.47 22.35 -10.32
N TYR A 3 18.20 22.71 -10.20
CA TYR A 3 17.34 23.14 -11.30
C TYR A 3 16.71 24.48 -10.94
N ASP A 4 16.85 25.46 -11.83
CA ASP A 4 16.42 26.84 -11.61
C ASP A 4 15.07 27.14 -12.32
N SER A 5 14.34 26.09 -12.67
CA SER A 5 13.02 26.12 -13.31
C SER A 5 12.24 24.86 -12.96
N LEU A 6 10.92 24.89 -13.14
CA LEU A 6 10.05 23.71 -13.01
C LEU A 6 10.67 22.49 -13.70
N VAL A 7 10.74 21.38 -12.97
CA VAL A 7 11.13 20.08 -13.50
C VAL A 7 9.88 19.22 -13.62
N THR A 8 9.69 18.60 -14.79
CA THR A 8 8.66 17.58 -14.98
C THR A 8 9.34 16.21 -15.10
N ASN A 9 9.06 15.32 -14.16
CA ASN A 9 9.44 13.92 -14.26
C ASN A 9 8.32 13.12 -14.92
N ASN A 10 8.55 12.68 -16.15
CA ASN A 10 7.60 11.92 -16.97
C ASN A 10 8.15 10.56 -17.43
N ASN A 11 9.14 10.03 -16.72
CA ASN A 11 9.70 8.71 -16.99
C ASN A 11 10.25 8.09 -15.70
N SER A 12 11.39 8.58 -15.20
CA SER A 12 11.90 8.13 -13.91
C SER A 12 13.00 9.04 -13.38
N ILE A 13 12.94 9.34 -12.09
CA ILE A 13 14.07 9.87 -11.31
C ILE A 13 14.38 8.84 -10.23
N ILE A 14 15.63 8.39 -10.20
CA ILE A 14 16.14 7.50 -9.15
C ILE A 14 17.30 8.22 -8.48
N ALA A 15 17.20 8.44 -7.18
CA ALA A 15 18.21 9.13 -6.40
C ALA A 15 18.63 8.29 -5.20
N ARG A 16 19.93 8.33 -4.91
CA ARG A 16 20.53 7.69 -3.75
C ARG A 16 21.60 8.60 -3.16
N ASP A 17 21.59 8.78 -1.84
CA ASP A 17 22.61 9.55 -1.10
C ASP A 17 22.85 10.94 -1.73
N ALA A 18 21.78 11.70 -1.92
CA ALA A 18 21.74 12.84 -2.82
C ALA A 18 20.95 14.04 -2.28
N ILE A 19 21.39 15.23 -2.70
CA ILE A 19 20.63 16.47 -2.55
C ILE A 19 20.06 16.87 -3.91
N LEU A 20 18.73 16.92 -4.01
CA LEU A 20 17.99 17.41 -5.16
C LEU A 20 17.45 18.81 -4.83
N ARG A 21 17.83 19.82 -5.60
CA ARG A 21 17.33 21.19 -5.40
C ARG A 21 16.56 21.60 -6.64
N PHE A 22 15.26 21.75 -6.49
CA PHE A 22 14.33 22.32 -7.44
C PHE A 22 13.97 23.67 -6.85
N SER A 23 14.57 24.74 -7.35
CA SER A 23 14.38 26.06 -6.74
C SER A 23 14.14 27.07 -7.82
N ASN A 24 12.88 27.49 -7.95
CA ASN A 24 12.54 28.71 -8.65
C ASN A 24 12.89 29.91 -7.72
N SER A 25 13.82 30.80 -8.08
CA SER A 25 14.07 32.04 -7.31
C SER A 25 13.27 33.22 -7.89
N PRO A 26 12.70 34.18 -7.12
CA PRO A 26 11.91 34.17 -5.86
C PRO A 26 10.48 34.82 -6.08
N PRO A 27 9.68 35.20 -5.06
CA PRO A 27 9.01 34.39 -4.03
C PRO A 27 7.50 34.76 -3.92
N GLU A 28 6.61 34.53 -4.89
CA GLU A 28 5.20 34.99 -4.73
C GLU A 28 4.09 34.10 -5.28
N ASP A 29 4.39 32.90 -5.76
CA ASP A 29 3.31 32.01 -6.18
C ASP A 29 3.64 30.59 -5.76
N SER A 30 2.64 29.93 -5.15
CA SER A 30 2.64 28.53 -4.74
C SER A 30 2.79 27.66 -5.99
N THR A 31 3.99 27.61 -6.54
CA THR A 31 4.29 26.99 -7.83
C THR A 31 5.10 25.75 -7.58
N THR A 32 4.58 24.63 -8.07
CA THR A 32 5.27 23.36 -8.19
C THR A 32 6.72 23.57 -8.65
N ASP A 33 7.70 23.05 -7.91
CA ASP A 33 9.10 23.03 -8.34
C ASP A 33 9.43 21.72 -9.07
N LEU A 34 8.89 20.60 -8.57
CA LEU A 34 8.93 19.28 -9.19
C LEU A 34 7.51 18.75 -9.42
N LEU A 35 7.13 18.63 -10.69
CA LEU A 35 5.93 17.90 -11.11
C LEU A 35 6.30 16.45 -11.42
N ASN A 36 5.79 15.52 -10.62
CA ASN A 36 5.98 14.09 -10.83
C ASN A 36 4.75 13.46 -11.50
N THR A 37 4.92 12.84 -12.66
CA THR A 37 3.86 12.12 -13.40
C THR A 37 4.23 10.68 -13.74
N ASP A 38 5.34 10.18 -13.20
CA ASP A 38 5.83 8.80 -13.35
C ASP A 38 6.63 8.44 -12.07
N LEU A 39 7.70 7.67 -12.14
CA LEU A 39 8.43 7.19 -10.96
C LEU A 39 9.45 8.19 -10.38
N LEU A 40 9.33 8.52 -9.09
CA LEU A 40 10.37 9.10 -8.25
C LEU A 40 10.78 8.11 -7.15
N SER A 41 11.97 7.52 -7.26
CA SER A 41 12.48 6.56 -6.29
C SER A 41 13.68 7.12 -5.53
N LEU A 42 13.59 7.12 -4.19
CA LEU A 42 14.53 7.73 -3.27
C LEU A 42 15.11 6.66 -2.32
N SER A 43 16.42 6.71 -2.08
CA SER A 43 17.12 5.76 -1.20
C SER A 43 18.30 6.37 -0.45
N GLY A 44 18.64 5.84 0.73
CA GLY A 44 19.74 6.35 1.55
C GLY A 44 19.47 7.75 2.10
N ASP A 45 20.50 8.59 2.20
CA ASP A 45 20.35 9.94 2.76
C ASP A 45 19.94 10.94 1.68
N ILE A 46 18.67 11.33 1.67
CA ILE A 46 18.09 12.22 0.66
C ILE A 46 17.65 13.54 1.28
N THR A 47 18.06 14.63 0.65
CA THR A 47 17.44 15.94 0.85
C THR A 47 16.85 16.44 -0.44
N VAL A 48 15.55 16.75 -0.44
CA VAL A 48 14.89 17.46 -1.53
C VAL A 48 14.62 18.88 -1.08
N VAL A 49 14.87 19.86 -1.94
CA VAL A 49 14.53 21.26 -1.72
C VAL A 49 13.61 21.67 -2.86
N GLY A 50 12.47 22.27 -2.52
CA GLY A 50 11.42 22.66 -3.46
C GLY A 50 10.11 21.92 -3.21
N ASP A 51 9.02 22.50 -3.71
CA ASP A 51 7.68 21.92 -3.62
C ASP A 51 7.52 20.77 -4.63
N ILE A 52 7.03 19.62 -4.16
CA ILE A 52 6.75 18.44 -4.99
C ILE A 52 5.25 18.30 -5.16
N ASP A 53 4.78 18.29 -6.42
CA ASP A 53 3.43 17.87 -6.74
C ASP A 53 3.45 16.56 -7.52
N ASN A 54 2.83 15.53 -6.95
CA ASN A 54 2.62 14.24 -7.58
C ASN A 54 1.23 14.18 -8.24
N SER A 55 1.21 14.02 -9.56
CA SER A 55 -0.02 14.02 -10.37
C SER A 55 -0.06 12.80 -11.27
N GLY A 56 -0.32 11.63 -10.66
CA GLY A 56 -0.45 10.35 -11.35
C GLY A 56 0.85 9.57 -11.52
N GLY A 57 1.96 10.09 -10.97
CA GLY A 57 3.20 9.34 -10.79
C GLY A 57 3.23 8.60 -9.46
N ASP A 58 4.33 7.91 -9.19
CA ASP A 58 4.56 7.23 -7.92
C ASP A 58 5.82 7.78 -7.25
N ILE A 59 5.78 7.94 -5.93
CA ILE A 59 6.93 8.33 -5.11
C ILE A 59 7.23 7.19 -4.14
N PHE A 60 8.43 6.65 -4.20
CA PHE A 60 8.88 5.58 -3.31
C PHE A 60 10.08 6.03 -2.48
N THR A 61 9.99 5.81 -1.17
CA THR A 61 11.13 5.79 -0.26
C THR A 61 11.47 4.33 0.05
N LEU A 62 12.66 3.90 -0.35
CA LEU A 62 13.11 2.51 -0.21
C LEU A 62 13.66 2.25 1.20
N ASP A 63 14.03 0.99 1.48
CA ASP A 63 14.66 0.61 2.75
C ASP A 63 15.84 1.53 3.11
N ASP A 64 16.02 1.78 4.41
CA ASP A 64 17.09 2.61 4.98
C ASP A 64 17.15 4.04 4.40
N THR A 65 16.01 4.63 4.03
CA THR A 65 15.94 6.00 3.52
C THR A 65 15.72 7.00 4.64
N THR A 66 16.61 7.99 4.76
CA THR A 66 16.32 9.22 5.50
C THR A 66 15.94 10.31 4.51
N LEU A 67 14.70 10.79 4.58
CA LEU A 67 14.21 11.84 3.68
C LEU A 67 13.90 13.13 4.44
N LEU A 68 14.59 14.20 4.05
CA LEU A 68 14.22 15.57 4.37
C LEU A 68 13.72 16.29 3.11
N LEU A 69 12.45 16.66 3.08
CA LEU A 69 11.86 17.55 2.09
C LEU A 69 11.74 18.97 2.65
N GLN A 70 12.53 19.88 2.10
CA GLN A 70 12.44 21.32 2.35
C GLN A 70 11.47 21.97 1.36
N GLY A 71 10.18 21.77 1.61
CA GLY A 71 9.08 22.23 0.75
C GLY A 71 7.76 21.59 1.15
N ASN A 72 6.73 21.82 0.33
CA ASN A 72 5.44 21.13 0.40
C ASN A 72 5.48 19.82 -0.40
N LEU A 73 4.64 18.86 0.00
CA LEU A 73 4.38 17.63 -0.72
C LEU A 73 2.89 17.54 -1.01
N SER A 74 2.49 17.43 -2.27
CA SER A 74 1.07 17.30 -2.64
C SER A 74 0.84 16.10 -3.56
N PHE A 75 -0.27 15.38 -3.34
CA PHE A 75 -0.73 14.29 -4.20
C PHE A 75 -2.11 14.62 -4.76
N THR A 76 -2.20 14.75 -6.09
CA THR A 76 -3.48 14.71 -6.81
C THR A 76 -3.94 13.27 -7.02
N SER A 77 -3.00 12.38 -7.38
CA SER A 77 -3.19 10.94 -7.53
C SER A 77 -1.84 10.24 -7.54
N GLY A 78 -1.82 8.92 -7.32
CA GLY A 78 -0.62 8.09 -7.44
C GLY A 78 -0.22 7.39 -6.14
N ILE A 79 0.83 6.58 -6.19
CA ILE A 79 1.29 5.81 -5.03
C ILE A 79 2.32 6.60 -4.24
N PHE A 80 2.19 6.59 -2.91
CA PHE A 80 3.25 6.99 -1.99
C PHE A 80 3.73 5.76 -1.21
N GLY A 81 4.84 5.19 -1.69
CA GLY A 81 5.46 4.01 -1.10
C GLY A 81 6.45 4.38 0.00
N ILE A 82 6.26 3.78 1.18
CA ILE A 82 7.08 4.05 2.36
C ILE A 82 7.64 2.74 2.89
N ALA A 83 8.96 2.58 2.85
CA ALA A 83 9.65 1.54 3.57
C ALA A 83 9.88 1.98 5.04
N ALA A 84 9.16 1.36 5.96
CA ALA A 84 9.33 1.58 7.39
C ALA A 84 10.37 0.61 7.96
N ASP A 85 11.45 1.16 8.52
CA ASP A 85 12.54 0.39 9.11
C ASP A 85 12.50 0.34 10.65
N GLY A 86 11.69 1.20 11.29
CA GLY A 86 11.55 1.29 12.75
C GLY A 86 12.77 1.85 13.50
N PHE A 87 13.85 2.19 12.80
CA PHE A 87 15.09 2.67 13.38
C PHE A 87 15.44 4.09 12.92
N GLY A 88 14.89 4.54 11.79
CA GLY A 88 15.04 5.89 11.25
C GLY A 88 14.01 6.89 11.80
N PRO A 89 14.28 8.20 11.70
CA PRO A 89 13.24 9.22 11.88
C PRO A 89 12.17 9.07 10.78
N PRO A 90 10.93 9.52 11.02
CA PRO A 90 9.93 9.58 9.96
C PRO A 90 10.41 10.49 8.82
N ILE A 91 9.82 10.34 7.63
CA ILE A 91 10.00 11.28 6.53
C ILE A 91 9.66 12.68 7.02
N SER A 92 10.59 13.62 6.86
CA SER A 92 10.43 14.99 7.36
C SER A 92 10.10 15.94 6.21
N VAL A 93 8.96 16.62 6.31
CA VAL A 93 8.50 17.65 5.38
C VAL A 93 8.46 18.98 6.12
N SER A 94 9.23 19.98 5.68
CA SER A 94 9.23 21.28 6.35
C SER A 94 7.98 22.11 6.06
N GLY A 95 7.26 21.79 4.99
CA GLY A 95 6.00 22.42 4.59
C GLY A 95 4.77 21.59 4.96
N PHE A 96 3.69 21.78 4.22
CA PHE A 96 2.48 20.98 4.31
C PHE A 96 2.63 19.68 3.50
N ALA A 97 2.08 18.57 4.01
CA ALA A 97 1.95 17.33 3.27
C ALA A 97 0.48 17.05 2.97
N ASP A 98 0.03 17.35 1.75
CA ASP A 98 -1.28 16.95 1.24
C ASP A 98 -1.20 15.59 0.56
N LEU A 99 -1.63 14.56 1.27
CA LEU A 99 -1.67 13.18 0.79
C LEU A 99 -3.11 12.77 0.42
N GLY A 100 -4.04 13.72 0.24
CA GLY A 100 -5.46 13.43 0.00
C GLY A 100 -5.73 12.61 -1.27
N GLY A 101 -4.87 12.71 -2.29
CA GLY A 101 -4.92 11.90 -3.51
C GLY A 101 -3.97 10.69 -3.51
N ALA A 102 -3.21 10.44 -2.45
CA ALA A 102 -2.24 9.35 -2.41
C ALA A 102 -2.90 8.02 -2.07
N THR A 103 -2.49 6.95 -2.76
CA THR A 103 -2.60 5.58 -2.26
C THR A 103 -1.31 5.26 -1.52
N ILE A 104 -1.39 4.84 -0.26
CA ILE A 104 -0.20 4.40 0.49
C ILE A 104 0.16 2.98 0.07
N ASP A 105 1.45 2.73 -0.08
CA ASP A 105 2.05 1.40 -0.15
C ASP A 105 3.08 1.29 0.98
N LEU A 106 2.67 0.66 2.09
CA LEU A 106 3.53 0.47 3.24
C LEU A 106 4.34 -0.82 3.09
N VAL A 107 5.66 -0.70 3.15
CA VAL A 107 6.58 -1.86 3.19
C VAL A 107 7.29 -1.87 4.54
N LEU A 108 7.36 -3.03 5.19
CA LEU A 108 8.17 -3.19 6.40
C LEU A 108 9.56 -3.69 5.99
N SER A 109 10.59 -2.93 6.33
CA SER A 109 11.97 -3.32 6.03
C SER A 109 12.38 -4.57 6.80
N ALA A 110 13.38 -5.28 6.29
CA ALA A 110 13.80 -6.56 6.84
C ALA A 110 14.20 -6.44 8.34
N GLY A 111 13.52 -7.21 9.18
CA GLY A 111 13.78 -7.24 10.63
C GLY A 111 12.99 -6.20 11.44
N PHE A 112 12.26 -5.30 10.78
CA PHE A 112 11.28 -4.46 11.46
C PHE A 112 9.98 -5.24 11.68
N SER A 113 9.56 -5.34 12.93
CA SER A 113 8.29 -5.95 13.33
C SER A 113 7.67 -5.08 14.41
N PRO A 114 6.77 -4.14 14.04
CA PRO A 114 6.07 -3.33 15.03
C PRO A 114 5.25 -4.23 15.95
N ALA A 115 5.06 -3.78 17.20
CA ALA A 115 4.17 -4.45 18.12
C ALA A 115 2.72 -4.08 17.78
N VAL A 116 1.82 -5.06 17.87
CA VAL A 116 0.38 -4.83 17.67
C VAL A 116 -0.11 -3.76 18.64
N GLY A 117 -0.82 -2.77 18.12
CA GLY A 117 -1.36 -1.65 18.89
C GLY A 117 -0.35 -0.57 19.26
N GLU A 118 0.91 -0.68 18.84
CA GLU A 118 1.93 0.35 19.05
C GLU A 118 2.17 1.12 17.75
N PRO A 119 1.71 2.39 17.65
CA PRO A 119 1.85 3.17 16.44
C PRO A 119 3.31 3.60 16.23
N PHE A 120 3.74 3.64 14.96
CA PHE A 120 5.03 4.17 14.54
C PHE A 120 4.85 5.27 13.50
N ALA A 121 5.73 6.27 13.54
CA ALA A 121 5.65 7.44 12.69
C ALA A 121 6.18 7.11 11.28
N LEU A 122 5.42 7.50 10.25
CA LEU A 122 5.82 7.37 8.85
C LEU A 122 6.32 8.70 8.28
N LEU A 123 5.57 9.78 8.54
CA LEU A 123 5.83 11.10 7.98
C LEU A 123 5.47 12.18 9.01
N GLN A 124 6.31 13.19 9.14
CA GLN A 124 6.02 14.41 9.90
C GLN A 124 6.12 15.61 8.97
N ALA A 125 5.09 16.47 9.00
CA ALA A 125 5.05 17.70 8.22
C ALA A 125 4.83 18.92 9.11
N ASP A 126 5.79 19.84 9.16
CA ASP A 126 5.73 21.02 10.04
C ASP A 126 4.53 21.93 9.70
N GLY A 127 4.14 22.00 8.43
CA GLY A 127 2.95 22.71 7.96
C GLY A 127 1.63 21.99 8.27
N GLY A 128 1.67 20.70 8.56
CA GLY A 128 0.50 19.84 8.77
C GLY A 128 0.42 18.71 7.76
N VAL A 129 -0.31 17.65 8.12
CA VAL A 129 -0.60 16.52 7.22
C VAL A 129 -2.10 16.52 6.92
N MET A 130 -2.46 16.49 5.65
CA MET A 130 -3.79 16.09 5.20
C MET A 130 -3.70 14.67 4.66
N PHE A 131 -4.55 13.79 5.17
CA PHE A 131 -4.62 12.39 4.75
C PHE A 131 -6.09 11.96 4.73
N PRO A 132 -6.51 11.06 3.82
CA PRO A 132 -7.87 10.57 3.80
C PRO A 132 -8.21 9.87 5.13
N ALA A 133 -9.39 10.11 5.66
CA ALA A 133 -9.82 9.50 6.91
C ALA A 133 -10.20 8.02 6.71
N ASN A 134 -9.91 7.19 7.71
CA ASN A 134 -10.23 5.75 7.74
C ASN A 134 -9.59 4.94 6.60
N THR A 135 -8.39 5.32 6.18
CA THR A 135 -7.58 4.50 5.27
C THR A 135 -6.80 3.48 6.08
N SER A 136 -6.82 2.24 5.60
CA SER A 136 -5.94 1.16 6.02
C SER A 136 -5.19 0.66 4.80
N ASP A 137 -4.03 0.10 5.05
CA ASP A 137 -3.23 -0.65 4.07
C ASP A 137 -2.77 -1.93 4.75
N SER A 138 -2.23 -2.87 3.99
CA SER A 138 -1.59 -4.03 4.60
C SER A 138 -0.15 -4.16 4.19
N ALA A 139 0.67 -4.72 5.07
CA ALA A 139 2.10 -4.87 4.84
C ALA A 139 2.57 -6.15 5.50
N SER A 140 3.34 -6.96 4.78
CA SER A 140 3.83 -8.26 5.28
C SER A 140 2.70 -9.15 5.85
N GLY A 141 1.53 -9.14 5.21
CA GLY A 141 0.36 -9.91 5.60
C GLY A 141 -0.36 -9.43 6.86
N ARG A 142 -0.09 -8.20 7.35
CA ARG A 142 -0.78 -7.57 8.49
C ARG A 142 -1.50 -6.32 8.04
N VAL A 143 -2.60 -5.96 8.69
CA VAL A 143 -3.34 -4.72 8.40
C VAL A 143 -2.88 -3.59 9.32
N PHE A 144 -2.64 -2.42 8.71
CA PHE A 144 -2.24 -1.19 9.36
C PHE A 144 -3.32 -0.13 9.20
N ASP A 145 -3.74 0.45 10.33
CA ASP A 145 -4.59 1.63 10.33
C ASP A 145 -3.72 2.88 10.37
N PHE A 146 -4.09 3.89 9.58
CA PHE A 146 -3.39 5.18 9.57
C PHE A 146 -4.12 6.22 10.40
N SER A 147 -3.36 7.00 11.16
CA SER A 147 -3.88 8.11 11.93
C SER A 147 -2.95 9.32 11.91
N ILE A 148 -3.52 10.51 12.04
CA ILE A 148 -2.76 11.74 12.21
C ILE A 148 -2.85 12.17 13.68
N VAL A 149 -1.69 12.34 14.32
CA VAL A 149 -1.60 12.93 15.67
C VAL A 149 -0.70 14.16 15.60
N GLY A 150 -1.31 15.33 15.76
CA GLY A 150 -0.62 16.61 15.55
C GLY A 150 -0.22 16.78 14.09
N ASN A 151 1.09 16.80 13.83
CA ASN A 151 1.71 17.04 12.53
C ASN A 151 2.34 15.78 11.93
N THR A 152 2.01 14.60 12.47
CA THR A 152 2.65 13.34 12.12
C THR A 152 1.60 12.30 11.72
N LEU A 153 1.86 11.63 10.61
CA LEU A 153 1.15 10.43 10.14
C LEU A 153 1.78 9.20 10.79
N PHE A 154 0.94 8.40 11.43
CA PHE A 154 1.29 7.14 12.06
C PHE A 154 0.62 5.97 11.35
N ALA A 155 1.28 4.82 11.40
CA ALA A 155 0.69 3.52 11.13
C ALA A 155 0.66 2.69 12.41
N GLU A 156 -0.41 1.93 12.61
CA GLU A 156 -0.60 1.04 13.75
C GLU A 156 -0.94 -0.37 13.27
N ASP A 157 -0.18 -1.37 13.69
CA ASP A 157 -0.51 -2.77 13.43
C ASP A 157 -1.77 -3.15 14.21
N THR A 158 -2.84 -3.47 13.49
CA THR A 158 -4.14 -3.85 14.07
C THR A 158 -4.15 -5.27 14.65
N GLY A 159 -3.12 -6.08 14.35
CA GLY A 159 -3.03 -7.48 14.71
C GLY A 159 -3.90 -8.41 13.84
N PHE A 160 -4.58 -7.87 12.83
CA PHE A 160 -5.29 -8.67 11.84
C PHE A 160 -4.33 -9.14 10.74
N LEU A 161 -4.40 -10.43 10.40
CA LEU A 161 -3.65 -11.00 9.29
C LEU A 161 -4.51 -11.00 8.03
N VAL A 162 -3.94 -10.52 6.93
CA VAL A 162 -4.56 -10.66 5.61
C VAL A 162 -4.30 -12.08 5.11
N SER A 163 -5.38 -12.75 4.71
CA SER A 163 -5.26 -13.99 3.95
C SER A 163 -5.11 -13.62 2.48
N PRO A 164 -4.03 -14.04 1.78
CA PRO A 164 -3.85 -13.80 0.36
C PRO A 164 -5.12 -14.15 -0.45
N VAL A 165 -5.63 -13.20 -1.24
CA VAL A 165 -6.79 -13.41 -2.11
C VAL A 165 -6.38 -13.20 -3.56
N GLY A 166 -6.66 -14.19 -4.41
CA GLY A 166 -6.32 -14.05 -5.83
C GLY A 166 -4.81 -13.88 -6.02
N ALA A 167 -4.40 -12.78 -6.65
CA ALA A 167 -3.01 -12.46 -7.00
C ALA A 167 -2.30 -11.52 -6.01
N ASP A 168 -2.95 -11.18 -4.90
CA ASP A 168 -2.34 -10.50 -3.76
C ASP A 168 -1.64 -11.59 -2.91
N PHE A 169 -0.34 -11.73 -3.08
CA PHE A 169 0.47 -12.80 -2.52
C PHE A 169 1.15 -12.39 -1.21
N ASN A 170 1.46 -11.10 -1.04
CA ASN A 170 1.96 -10.57 0.23
C ASN A 170 0.85 -10.31 1.25
N GLY A 171 -0.42 -10.38 0.83
CA GLY A 171 -1.56 -10.06 1.66
C GLY A 171 -1.59 -8.58 2.01
N ASP A 172 -1.20 -7.69 1.09
CA ASP A 172 -1.30 -6.23 1.28
C ASP A 172 -2.67 -5.69 0.86
N GLY A 173 -3.58 -6.55 0.39
CA GLY A 173 -4.92 -6.17 0.01
C GLY A 173 -5.00 -5.44 -1.33
N VAL A 174 -3.87 -5.18 -2.00
CA VAL A 174 -3.79 -4.68 -3.37
C VAL A 174 -2.99 -5.68 -4.21
N VAL A 175 -3.09 -5.61 -5.53
CA VAL A 175 -2.19 -6.38 -6.40
C VAL A 175 -1.24 -5.38 -7.06
N ASN A 176 0.05 -5.43 -6.75
CA ASN A 176 1.00 -4.41 -7.20
C ASN A 176 2.35 -5.02 -7.64
N ALA A 177 3.39 -4.18 -7.73
CA ALA A 177 4.72 -4.59 -8.15
C ALA A 177 5.41 -5.56 -7.17
N LEU A 178 5.00 -5.58 -5.90
CA LEU A 178 5.50 -6.49 -4.86
C LEU A 178 4.98 -7.91 -5.09
N ASP A 179 3.71 -8.08 -5.46
CA ASP A 179 3.16 -9.39 -5.85
C ASP A 179 3.85 -9.92 -7.10
N LEU A 180 4.15 -9.03 -8.04
CA LEU A 180 4.90 -9.40 -9.23
C LEU A 180 6.31 -9.89 -8.87
N ALA A 181 6.95 -9.27 -7.87
CA ALA A 181 8.23 -9.74 -7.37
C ALA A 181 8.12 -11.12 -6.71
N ILE A 182 7.06 -11.38 -5.94
CA ILE A 182 6.80 -12.70 -5.32
C ILE A 182 6.62 -13.76 -6.40
N TRP A 183 5.75 -13.53 -7.39
CA TRP A 183 5.54 -14.47 -8.49
C TRP A 183 6.84 -14.73 -9.25
N ARG A 184 7.57 -13.68 -9.63
CA ARG A 184 8.82 -13.81 -10.39
C ARG A 184 9.90 -14.58 -9.64
N ASN A 185 9.97 -14.45 -8.32
CA ASN A 185 10.97 -15.12 -7.50
C ASN A 185 10.68 -16.62 -7.32
N ASN A 186 9.42 -17.02 -7.47
CA ASN A 186 8.98 -18.39 -7.28
C ASN A 186 8.68 -19.11 -8.62
N TYR A 187 8.46 -18.38 -9.71
CA TYR A 187 8.23 -18.98 -11.01
C TYR A 187 9.49 -19.69 -11.56
N PRO A 188 9.40 -20.93 -12.08
CA PRO A 188 8.24 -21.83 -12.00
C PRO A 188 8.28 -22.74 -10.76
N ILE A 189 7.12 -23.00 -10.16
CA ILE A 189 6.88 -24.13 -9.26
C ILE A 189 5.88 -25.05 -9.95
N ALA A 190 6.18 -26.35 -10.01
CA ALA A 190 5.35 -27.30 -10.76
C ALA A 190 4.21 -27.94 -9.94
N SER A 191 4.26 -27.87 -8.61
CA SER A 191 3.20 -28.35 -7.70
C SER A 191 3.51 -28.00 -6.25
N GLY A 192 2.48 -27.94 -5.41
CA GLY A 192 2.61 -27.67 -3.98
C GLY A 192 2.85 -26.19 -3.64
N ALA A 193 2.62 -25.28 -4.57
CA ALA A 193 2.65 -23.85 -4.31
C ALA A 193 1.44 -23.44 -3.46
N PRO A 194 1.62 -22.73 -2.34
CA PRO A 194 0.55 -21.97 -1.72
C PRO A 194 0.41 -20.60 -2.41
N LYS A 195 -0.73 -19.92 -2.21
CA LYS A 195 -0.97 -18.56 -2.74
C LYS A 195 0.15 -17.58 -2.44
N THR A 196 0.74 -17.63 -1.24
CA THR A 196 1.85 -16.76 -0.83
C THR A 196 3.11 -16.89 -1.68
N LEU A 197 3.24 -17.95 -2.50
CA LEU A 197 4.37 -18.13 -3.41
C LEU A 197 4.03 -17.77 -4.87
N GLY A 198 2.85 -17.23 -5.14
CA GLY A 198 2.48 -16.82 -6.50
C GLY A 198 1.37 -17.63 -7.16
N ASP A 199 0.73 -18.55 -6.44
CA ASP A 199 -0.41 -19.36 -6.92
C ASP A 199 -1.71 -18.54 -6.87
N ALA A 200 -1.96 -17.76 -7.92
CA ALA A 200 -3.06 -16.81 -8.01
C ALA A 200 -4.40 -17.47 -8.25
N ASP A 201 -4.44 -18.53 -9.06
CA ASP A 201 -5.67 -19.24 -9.38
C ASP A 201 -5.99 -20.40 -8.42
N GLY A 202 -5.03 -20.80 -7.58
CA GLY A 202 -5.19 -21.77 -6.50
C GLY A 202 -5.06 -23.22 -6.98
N ASP A 203 -4.42 -23.47 -8.13
CA ASP A 203 -4.26 -24.82 -8.68
C ASP A 203 -3.03 -25.56 -8.12
N GLY A 204 -2.24 -24.87 -7.30
CA GLY A 204 -1.10 -25.42 -6.59
C GLY A 204 0.21 -25.41 -7.38
N ASP A 205 0.28 -24.69 -8.50
CA ASP A 205 1.53 -24.39 -9.20
C ASP A 205 1.81 -22.88 -9.25
N VAL A 206 2.95 -22.48 -9.83
CA VAL A 206 3.25 -21.04 -10.10
C VAL A 206 3.63 -20.94 -11.56
N ASP A 207 2.67 -20.52 -12.37
CA ASP A 207 2.79 -20.54 -13.83
C ASP A 207 2.31 -19.24 -14.52
N THR A 208 2.13 -19.29 -15.85
CA THR A 208 1.71 -18.11 -16.63
C THR A 208 0.23 -17.74 -16.39
N SER A 209 -0.62 -18.70 -16.01
CA SER A 209 -2.02 -18.49 -15.65
C SER A 209 -2.14 -17.56 -14.43
N ASP A 210 -1.26 -17.74 -13.45
CA ASP A 210 -1.17 -16.85 -12.29
C ASP A 210 -0.79 -15.42 -12.68
N PHE A 211 0.22 -15.29 -13.53
CA PHE A 211 0.68 -13.99 -14.02
C PHE A 211 -0.43 -13.25 -14.80
N MET A 212 -1.23 -13.98 -15.58
CA MET A 212 -2.38 -13.39 -16.29
C MET A 212 -3.46 -12.87 -15.33
N LYS A 213 -3.58 -13.49 -14.15
CA LYS A 213 -4.48 -13.02 -13.10
C LYS A 213 -3.88 -11.80 -12.39
N LEU A 214 -2.58 -11.83 -12.08
CA LEU A 214 -1.84 -10.70 -11.53
C LEU A 214 -1.94 -9.47 -12.43
N GLN A 215 -1.71 -9.61 -13.74
CA GLN A 215 -1.84 -8.48 -14.67
C GLN A 215 -3.24 -7.90 -14.74
N ARG A 216 -4.27 -8.75 -14.62
CA ARG A 216 -5.66 -8.31 -14.66
C ARG A 216 -6.07 -7.57 -13.39
N ASP A 217 -5.56 -8.05 -12.27
CA ASP A 217 -5.94 -7.55 -10.95
C ASP A 217 -5.00 -6.42 -10.49
N PHE A 218 -3.95 -6.07 -11.27
CA PHE A 218 -2.98 -5.02 -10.91
C PHE A 218 -3.66 -3.68 -10.60
N GLY A 219 -3.36 -3.11 -9.43
CA GLY A 219 -3.97 -1.91 -8.87
C GLY A 219 -5.38 -2.11 -8.29
N ILE A 220 -5.90 -3.34 -8.27
CA ILE A 220 -7.23 -3.68 -7.74
C ILE A 220 -7.07 -4.35 -6.37
N ILE A 221 -8.04 -4.08 -5.49
CA ILE A 221 -8.22 -4.79 -4.22
C ILE A 221 -9.02 -6.08 -4.51
N PRO A 222 -8.41 -7.28 -4.42
CA PRO A 222 -9.10 -8.51 -4.74
C PRO A 222 -10.19 -8.81 -3.69
N VAL A 223 -11.44 -8.81 -4.12
CA VAL A 223 -12.57 -9.14 -3.25
C VAL A 223 -12.67 -10.67 -3.11
N PRO A 224 -12.68 -11.23 -1.90
CA PRO A 224 -12.85 -12.66 -1.73
C PRO A 224 -14.18 -13.14 -2.35
N PRO A 225 -14.20 -14.29 -3.04
CA PRO A 225 -15.43 -14.82 -3.60
C PRO A 225 -16.45 -15.04 -2.47
N ILE A 226 -17.63 -14.45 -2.62
CA ILE A 226 -18.79 -14.74 -1.77
C ILE A 226 -19.22 -16.19 -2.01
N THR A 227 -18.67 -17.11 -1.22
CA THR A 227 -19.13 -18.50 -1.21
C THR A 227 -20.58 -18.49 -0.77
N ALA A 228 -21.49 -18.96 -1.64
CA ALA A 228 -22.87 -19.17 -1.27
C ALA A 228 -22.89 -20.07 -0.03
N VAL A 229 -23.36 -19.52 1.10
CA VAL A 229 -23.53 -20.28 2.33
C VAL A 229 -24.45 -21.46 2.01
N PRO A 230 -24.02 -22.73 2.23
CA PRO A 230 -24.89 -23.87 2.04
C PRO A 230 -26.17 -23.64 2.82
N GLU A 231 -27.32 -23.65 2.15
CA GLU A 231 -28.61 -23.40 2.81
C GLU A 231 -28.68 -24.28 4.07
N PRO A 232 -28.97 -23.71 5.25
CA PRO A 232 -28.84 -24.44 6.49
C PRO A 232 -29.70 -25.69 6.41
N SER A 233 -29.28 -26.74 7.12
CA SER A 233 -30.05 -27.97 7.31
C SER A 233 -31.44 -27.76 7.95
N THR A 234 -31.89 -26.51 8.11
CA THR A 234 -33.23 -26.07 8.50
C THR A 234 -34.31 -26.60 7.56
N MET A 235 -34.09 -26.69 6.24
CA MET A 235 -35.06 -27.34 5.35
C MET A 235 -35.16 -28.85 5.62
N ALA A 236 -34.03 -29.51 5.87
CA ALA A 236 -34.02 -30.93 6.22
C ALA A 236 -34.69 -31.18 7.59
N LEU A 237 -34.45 -30.33 8.58
CA LEU A 237 -35.09 -30.37 9.90
C LEU A 237 -36.59 -30.02 9.83
N ALA A 238 -36.99 -29.06 9.00
CA ALA A 238 -38.40 -28.73 8.78
C ALA A 238 -39.17 -29.90 8.15
N LEU A 239 -38.57 -30.61 7.19
CA LEU A 239 -39.16 -31.81 6.59
C LEU A 239 -39.23 -32.97 7.59
N LEU A 240 -38.21 -33.15 8.43
CA LEU A 240 -38.21 -34.17 9.49
C LEU A 240 -39.27 -33.89 10.56
N THR A 241 -39.45 -32.64 10.97
CA THR A 241 -40.49 -32.26 11.95
C THR A 241 -41.90 -32.42 11.38
N LEU A 242 -42.12 -32.12 10.10
CA LEU A 242 -43.40 -32.37 9.42
C LEU A 242 -43.68 -33.88 9.26
N ALA A 243 -42.64 -34.69 9.03
CA ALA A 243 -42.78 -36.15 8.92
C ALA A 243 -43.01 -36.84 10.28
N CYS A 244 -42.46 -36.31 11.37
CA CYS A 244 -42.57 -36.89 12.71
C CYS A 244 -43.80 -36.41 13.51
N CYS A 245 -44.51 -35.38 13.04
CA CYS A 245 -45.68 -34.87 13.75
C CYS A 245 -46.87 -35.84 13.59
N PRO A 246 -47.34 -36.49 14.68
CA PRO A 246 -48.40 -37.49 14.58
C PRO A 246 -49.68 -36.82 14.11
N ARG A 247 -50.20 -37.31 12.98
CA ARG A 247 -51.44 -36.85 12.35
C ARG A 247 -52.58 -37.05 13.35
N ARG A 248 -52.98 -35.98 14.05
CA ARG A 248 -54.16 -35.99 14.93
C ARG A 248 -55.36 -36.48 14.12
N ARG A 249 -55.78 -37.73 14.36
CA ARG A 249 -57.05 -38.24 13.86
C ARG A 249 -58.14 -37.40 14.53
N ARG A 250 -58.88 -36.63 13.73
CA ARG A 250 -60.10 -35.96 14.18
C ARG A 250 -61.13 -37.05 14.51
N SER A 251 -61.58 -37.09 15.78
CA SER A 251 -62.78 -37.80 16.21
C SER A 251 -63.99 -36.89 16.06
#